data_AF-A0A939IRB0-F1
#
_entry.id   AF-A0A939IRB0-F1
#
_cell.length_a   1.000
_cell.length_b   1.000
_cell.length_c   1.000
_cell.angle_alpha   90.00
_cell.angle_beta   90.00
_cell.angle_gamma   90.00
#
_symmetry.space_group_name_H-M   'P 1'
#
loop_
_entity.id
_entity.type
_entity.pdbx_description
1 polymer ?
#
loop_
_entity_poly.entity_id
_entity_poly.type
_entity_poly.pdbx_seq_one_letter_code
_entity_poly.pdbx_strand_id
1 'polypeptide(L)' 'MLIKRLEGNWVLFTVSGKGLLSRVGDIAIPAELSPQELRSFLDDMYHEQASAAHPEVIRLD' A
#
# COMPACT_ATOMS: atom_id res chain seq x y z
N MET A 1 4.41 -4.17 3.67
CA MET A 1 4.44 -3.06 2.69
C MET A 1 4.05 -1.77 3.38
N LEU A 2 4.41 -0.62 2.85
CA LEU A 2 4.04 0.68 3.42
C LEU A 2 3.64 1.66 2.31
N ILE A 3 2.52 2.35 2.49
CA ILE A 3 2.05 3.39 1.57
C ILE A 3 2.30 4.76 2.21
N LYS A 4 2.86 5.71 1.45
CA LYS A 4 2.99 7.12 1.88
C LYS A 4 2.42 8.05 0.84
N ARG A 5 1.95 9.21 1.30
CA ARG A 5 1.62 10.34 0.45
C ARG A 5 2.88 11.20 0.26
N LEU A 6 3.38 11.32 -0.97
CA LEU A 6 4.53 12.15 -1.33
C LEU A 6 4.16 13.04 -2.51
N GLU A 7 4.36 14.36 -2.36
CA GLU A 7 4.09 15.36 -3.41
C GLU A 7 2.68 15.21 -4.03
N GLY A 8 1.69 14.92 -3.19
CA GLY A 8 0.31 14.71 -3.63
C GLY A 8 0.02 13.35 -4.24
N ASN A 9 0.99 12.45 -4.39
CA ASN A 9 0.82 11.11 -4.97
C ASN A 9 0.91 10.02 -3.89
N TRP A 10 0.20 8.91 -4.09
CA TRP A 10 0.40 7.70 -3.30
C TRP A 10 1.62 6.93 -3.82
N VAL A 11 2.52 6.56 -2.91
CA VAL A 11 3.75 5.84 -3.24
C VAL A 11 3.88 4.62 -2.34
N LEU A 12 4.08 3.47 -2.97
CA LEU A 12 4.28 2.18 -2.32
C LEU A 12 5.76 1.94 -2.03
N PHE A 13 6.04 1.41 -0.84
CA PHE A 13 7.36 1.02 -0.38
C PHE A 13 7.37 -0.43 0.11
N THR A 14 8.43 -1.15 -0.22
CA THR A 14 8.80 -2.38 0.49
C THR A 14 9.60 -2.01 1.74
N VAL A 15 9.41 -2.79 2.81
CA VAL A 15 10.16 -2.63 4.06
C VAL A 15 11.08 -3.83 4.18
N SER A 16 12.39 -3.60 4.10
CA SER A 16 13.36 -4.65 4.40
C SER A 16 13.50 -4.87 5.91
N GLY A 17 13.95 -6.05 6.34
CA GLY A 17 14.13 -6.39 7.76
C GLY A 17 15.09 -5.48 8.55
N LYS A 18 15.80 -4.55 7.89
CA LYS A 18 16.67 -3.55 8.54
C LYS A 18 16.04 -2.15 8.60
N GLY A 19 14.75 -2.02 8.28
CA GLY A 19 14.03 -0.74 8.28
C GLY A 19 14.28 0.15 7.05
N LEU A 20 15.06 -0.32 6.06
CA LEU A 20 15.23 0.40 4.80
C LEU A 20 13.96 0.28 3.96
N LEU A 21 13.49 1.42 3.47
CA LEU A 21 12.36 1.55 2.55
C LEU A 21 12.87 1.60 1.11
N SER A 22 12.32 0.76 0.24
CA SER A 22 12.57 0.82 -1.21
C SER A 22 11.28 1.13 -1.94
N ARG A 23 11.30 2.14 -2.81
CA ARG A 23 10.13 2.52 -3.61
C ARG A 23 9.80 1.42 -4.61
N VAL A 24 8.54 1.05 -4.71
CA VAL A 24 8.02 0.19 -5.77
C VAL A 24 7.61 1.09 -6.93
N GLY A 25 8.29 0.98 -8.07
CA GLY A 25 8.08 1.83 -9.25
C GLY A 25 7.02 1.33 -10.23
N ASP A 26 6.74 0.03 -10.21
CA ASP A 26 5.91 -0.63 -11.23
C ASP A 26 4.40 -0.52 -10.95
N ILE A 27 4.03 0.13 -9.86
CA ILE A 27 2.62 0.31 -9.44
C ILE A 27 2.29 1.80 -9.45
N ALA A 28 1.36 2.19 -10.32
CA ALA A 28 0.78 3.52 -10.36
C ALA A 28 -0.52 3.53 -9.55
N ILE A 29 -0.56 4.33 -8.48
CA ILE A 29 -1.75 4.50 -7.64
C ILE A 29 -2.34 5.89 -7.92
N PRO A 30 -3.62 6.02 -8.31
CA PRO A 30 -4.21 7.32 -8.59
C PRO A 30 -4.14 8.26 -7.38
N ALA A 31 -3.73 9.50 -7.59
CA ALA A 31 -3.49 10.46 -6.51
C ALA A 31 -4.80 10.90 -5.83
N GLU A 32 -5.89 10.95 -6.58
CA GLU A 32 -7.20 11.39 -6.15
C GLU A 32 -7.89 10.45 -5.16
N LEU A 33 -7.39 9.21 -5.00
CA LEU A 33 -8.02 8.23 -4.10
C LEU A 33 -8.04 8.75 -2.66
N SER A 34 -9.25 8.80 -2.10
CA SER A 34 -9.45 8.97 -0.67
C SER A 34 -8.85 7.79 0.12
N PRO A 35 -8.66 7.91 1.45
CA PRO A 35 -8.16 6.81 2.25
C PRO A 35 -8.99 5.52 2.15
N GLN A 36 -10.31 5.65 1.94
CA GLN A 36 -11.21 4.50 1.84
C GLN A 36 -11.11 3.83 0.47
N GLU A 37 -11.07 4.61 -0.62
CA GLU A 37 -10.84 4.08 -1.96
C GLU A 37 -9.44 3.48 -2.11
N LEU A 38 -8.44 4.08 -1.48
CA LEU A 38 -7.08 3.53 -1.42
C LEU A 38 -7.09 2.16 -0.74
N ARG A 39 -7.85 1.98 0.34
CA ARG A 39 -7.96 0.68 1.01
C ARG A 39 -8.53 -0.37 0.08
N SER A 40 -9.66 -0.09 -0.57
CA SER A 40 -10.29 -1.01 -1.52
C SER A 40 -9.38 -1.33 -2.69
N PHE A 41 -8.70 -0.32 -3.25
CA PHE A 41 -7.72 -0.51 -4.31
C PHE A 41 -6.60 -1.47 -3.90
N LEU A 42 -6.07 -1.34 -2.68
CA LEU A 42 -5.03 -2.21 -2.17
C LEU A 42 -5.55 -3.60 -1.80
N ASP A 43 -6.78 -3.71 -1.27
CA ASP A 43 -7.44 -4.99 -1.00
C ASP A 43 -7.56 -5.82 -2.29
N ASP A 44 -7.97 -5.20 -3.39
CA ASP A 44 -8.06 -5.87 -4.69
C ASP A 44 -6.67 -6.27 -5.22
N MET A 45 -5.68 -5.38 -5.10
CA MET A 45 -4.31 -5.63 -5.58
C MET A 45 -3.59 -6.74 -4.80
N TYR A 46 -3.84 -6.85 -3.49
CA TYR A 46 -3.23 -7.82 -2.59
C TYR A 46 -4.13 -9.04 -2.32
N HIS A 47 -5.26 -9.19 -3.03
CA HIS A 47 -6.24 -10.23 -2.76
C HIS A 47 -5.63 -11.65 -2.75
N GLU A 48 -4.76 -11.94 -3.73
CA GLU A 48 -4.08 -13.25 -3.83
C GLU A 48 -3.05 -13.50 -2.71
N GLN A 49 -2.61 -12.44 -2.05
CA GLN A 49 -1.64 -12.49 -0.95
C GLN A 49 -2.32 -12.43 0.42
N ALA A 50 -3.64 -12.33 0.46
CA ALA A 50 -4.42 -12.40 1.68
C ALA A 50 -4.24 -13.77 2.36
N SER A 51 -4.15 -13.76 3.68
CA SER A 51 -3.98 -14.96 4.49
C SER A 51 -4.84 -14.87 5.74
N ALA A 52 -4.99 -15.97 6.48
CA ALA A 52 -5.71 -15.95 7.75
C ALA A 52 -5.14 -14.95 8.77
N ALA A 53 -3.83 -14.68 8.73
CA ALA A 53 -3.17 -13.71 9.61
C ALA A 53 -3.38 -12.25 9.17
N HIS A 54 -3.54 -12.03 7.86
CA HIS A 54 -3.72 -10.72 7.24
C HIS A 54 -4.76 -10.85 6.12
N PRO A 55 -6.06 -10.90 6.47
CA PRO A 55 -7.12 -11.17 5.49
C PRO A 55 -7.50 -9.94 4.66
N GLU A 56 -7.11 -8.74 5.11
CA GLU A 56 -7.44 -7.46 4.49
C GLU A 56 -6.36 -6.41 4.80
N VAL A 57 -6.34 -5.36 3.98
CA VAL A 57 -5.48 -4.19 4.13
C VAL A 57 -6.08 -3.27 5.18
N ILE A 58 -5.42 -3.15 6.33
CA ILE A 58 -5.82 -2.19 7.36
C ILE A 58 -4.94 -0.94 7.33
N ARG A 59 -5.53 0.21 7.66
CA ARG A 59 -4.76 1.41 7.98
C ARG A 59 -4.14 1.21 9.36
N LEU A 60 -2.83 1.46 9.46
CA LEU A 60 -2.11 1.53 10.72
C LEU A 60 -2.07 3.00 11.14
N ASP A 61 -2.46 3.30 12.37
CA ASP A 61 -2.41 4.65 12.96
C ASP A 61 -1.03 4.99 13.53
#